data_AF-A0A7V0TTE8-F1
#
_entry.id   AF-A0A7V0TTE8-F1
#
_cell.length_a   1.000
_cell.length_b   1.000
_cell.length_c   1.000
_cell.angle_alpha   90.00
_cell.angle_beta   90.00
_cell.angle_gamma   90.00
#
_symmetry.space_group_name_H-M   'P 1'
#
loop_
_entity.id
_entity.type
_entity.pdbx_description
1 polymer ?
#
loop_
_entity_poly.entity_id
_entity_poly.type
_entity_poly.pdbx_seq_one_letter_code
_entity_poly.pdbx_strand_id
1 'polypeptide(L)'
;KSEMIKLAKRALIIFPDCADAYNLLAEVAAKSLEEAKEYYRKGMEAGRRALGEKIFKEDSGYFWGLLETRPYMRSRAGLMQCLWEEGNHDEAIGHARELLRLNKNDNQGIRYVLITYLACLGRYDDLDNFMSSPEYENDGMAEWLYTKALLYFAKTGDTSKARKVLSDALKMNRHVPKYLLGEKKVPRLLPDSITVGGEDEAYCYAAGNIRAWEKVTGALAWLYEQR
;
A
#
# COMPACT_ATOMS: atom_id res chain seq x y z
N LYS A 1 26.76 -0.08 -0.46
CA LYS A 1 26.08 1.24 -0.30
C LYS A 1 26.88 2.39 -0.88
N SER A 2 28.13 2.64 -0.46
CA SER A 2 28.96 3.77 -0.97
C SER A 2 29.10 3.80 -2.51
N GLU A 3 29.35 2.66 -3.15
CA GLU A 3 29.51 2.62 -4.62
C GLU A 3 28.19 2.89 -5.37
N MET A 4 27.05 2.37 -4.89
CA MET A 4 25.73 2.62 -5.47
C MET A 4 25.39 4.12 -5.49
N ILE A 5 25.67 4.82 -4.38
CA ILE A 5 25.44 6.26 -4.27
C ILE A 5 26.32 7.03 -5.27
N LYS A 6 27.60 6.65 -5.41
CA LYS A 6 28.50 7.28 -6.39
C LYS A 6 28.00 7.09 -7.82
N LEU A 7 27.57 5.89 -8.18
CA LEU A 7 27.06 5.59 -9.51
C LEU A 7 25.76 6.33 -9.82
N ALA A 8 24.80 6.39 -8.87
CA ALA A 8 23.59 7.19 -9.04
C ALA A 8 23.90 8.68 -9.26
N LYS A 9 24.80 9.25 -8.46
CA LYS A 9 25.23 10.64 -8.65
C LYS A 9 25.89 10.88 -10.01
N ARG A 10 26.73 9.95 -10.48
CA ARG A 10 27.33 10.02 -11.83
C ARG A 10 26.28 9.92 -12.93
N ALA A 11 25.28 9.05 -12.77
CA ALA A 11 24.18 8.94 -13.71
C ALA A 11 23.41 10.27 -13.83
N LEU A 12 23.16 10.97 -12.72
CA LEU A 12 22.49 12.27 -12.72
C LEU A 12 23.31 13.41 -13.35
N ILE A 13 24.65 13.32 -13.33
CA ILE A 13 25.52 14.27 -14.05
C ILE A 13 25.36 14.08 -15.57
N ILE A 14 25.24 12.84 -16.03
CA ILE A 14 25.12 12.50 -17.46
C ILE A 14 23.68 12.73 -17.96
N PHE A 15 22.70 12.29 -17.18
CA PHE A 15 21.29 12.35 -17.49
C PHE A 15 20.49 12.79 -16.24
N PRO A 16 20.23 14.11 -16.11
CA PRO A 16 19.53 14.67 -14.95
C PRO A 16 18.10 14.13 -14.74
N ASP A 17 17.49 13.58 -15.79
CA ASP A 17 16.14 13.01 -15.77
C ASP A 17 16.13 11.49 -15.49
N CYS A 18 17.21 10.95 -14.93
CA CYS A 18 17.29 9.54 -14.52
C CYS A 18 16.50 9.27 -13.22
N ALA A 19 15.21 8.91 -13.36
CA ALA A 19 14.34 8.58 -12.23
C ALA A 19 14.88 7.43 -11.35
N ASP A 20 15.49 6.40 -11.94
CA ASP A 20 16.07 5.28 -11.18
C ASP A 20 17.24 5.70 -10.28
N ALA A 21 18.05 6.68 -10.71
CA ALA A 21 19.11 7.20 -9.86
C ALA A 21 18.54 7.91 -8.62
N TYR A 22 17.43 8.63 -8.77
CA TYR A 22 16.73 9.25 -7.64
C TYR A 22 16.09 8.20 -6.71
N ASN A 23 15.47 7.14 -7.26
CA ASN A 23 14.94 6.04 -6.45
C ASN A 23 16.03 5.41 -5.59
N LEU A 24 17.19 5.12 -6.19
CA LEU A 24 18.33 4.55 -5.48
C LEU A 24 18.83 5.50 -4.38
N LEU A 25 18.92 6.80 -4.64
CA LEU A 25 19.32 7.78 -3.62
C LEU A 25 18.30 7.88 -2.47
N ALA A 26 17.01 7.82 -2.76
CA ALA A 26 15.97 7.78 -1.74
C ALA A 26 16.12 6.55 -0.82
N GLU A 27 16.39 5.38 -1.40
CA GLU A 27 16.49 4.12 -0.65
C GLU A 27 17.80 3.97 0.14
N VAL A 28 18.92 4.42 -0.42
CA VAL A 28 20.25 4.10 0.15
C VAL A 28 21.05 5.29 0.65
N ALA A 29 20.72 6.51 0.25
CA ALA A 29 21.46 7.72 0.62
C ALA A 29 20.71 8.61 1.61
N ALA A 30 19.38 8.63 1.54
CA ALA A 30 18.55 9.46 2.40
C ALA A 30 18.79 9.14 3.88
N LYS A 31 18.93 10.20 4.69
CA LYS A 31 19.14 10.10 6.15
C LYS A 31 17.92 10.48 6.97
N SER A 32 16.87 10.94 6.30
CA SER A 32 15.60 11.34 6.91
C SER A 32 14.46 11.07 5.94
N LEU A 33 13.24 11.01 6.48
CA LEU A 33 12.01 10.95 5.70
C LEU A 33 11.93 12.10 4.69
N GLU A 34 12.30 13.31 5.12
CA GLU A 34 12.29 14.50 4.27
C GLU A 34 13.25 14.38 3.07
N GLU A 35 14.46 13.86 3.29
CA GLU A 35 15.42 13.65 2.22
C GLU A 35 14.95 12.57 1.23
N ALA A 36 14.36 11.48 1.74
CA ALA A 36 13.78 10.42 0.91
C ALA A 36 12.62 10.95 0.05
N LYS A 37 11.70 11.70 0.68
CA LYS A 37 10.57 12.36 0.01
C LYS A 37 11.03 13.25 -1.12
N GLU A 38 12.05 14.07 -0.87
CA GLU A 38 12.61 14.98 -1.87
C GLU A 38 13.28 14.24 -3.04
N TYR A 39 14.01 13.15 -2.77
CA TYR A 39 14.54 12.31 -3.86
C TYR A 39 13.42 11.66 -4.67
N TYR A 40 12.41 11.09 -4.03
CA TYR A 40 11.27 10.49 -4.76
C TYR A 40 10.49 11.52 -5.57
N ARG A 41 10.27 12.73 -5.03
CA ARG A 41 9.66 13.84 -5.78
C ARG A 41 10.48 14.19 -7.02
N LYS A 42 11.80 14.37 -6.87
CA LYS A 42 12.71 14.62 -7.99
C LYS A 42 12.70 13.49 -9.01
N GLY A 43 12.69 12.24 -8.56
CA GLY A 43 12.60 11.05 -9.42
C GLY A 43 11.31 11.00 -10.22
N MET A 44 10.18 11.32 -9.59
CA MET A 44 8.88 11.38 -10.26
C MET A 44 8.84 12.50 -11.31
N GLU A 45 9.34 13.69 -10.98
CA GLU A 45 9.40 14.83 -11.91
C GLU A 45 10.36 14.56 -13.09
N ALA A 46 11.54 14.03 -12.79
CA ALA A 46 12.53 13.58 -13.78
C ALA A 46 11.94 12.53 -14.73
N GLY A 47 11.32 11.49 -14.18
CA GLY A 47 10.67 10.44 -14.96
C GLY A 47 9.57 11.00 -15.86
N ARG A 48 8.74 11.91 -15.36
CA ARG A 48 7.69 12.56 -16.16
C ARG A 48 8.29 13.36 -17.33
N ARG A 49 9.37 14.13 -17.11
CA ARG A 49 10.05 14.86 -18.19
C ARG A 49 10.65 13.93 -19.25
N ALA A 50 11.33 12.86 -18.82
CA ALA A 50 11.94 11.89 -19.71
C ALA A 50 10.92 11.12 -20.57
N LEU A 51 9.78 10.77 -19.97
CA LEU A 51 8.70 10.03 -20.61
C LEU A 51 7.85 10.91 -21.56
N GLY A 52 7.70 12.20 -21.23
CA GLY A 52 6.81 13.13 -21.92
C GLY A 52 5.32 12.87 -21.63
N GLU A 53 4.46 13.83 -21.95
CA GLU A 53 3.04 13.77 -21.58
C GLU A 53 2.19 12.75 -22.37
N LYS A 54 2.68 12.33 -23.54
CA LYS A 54 1.91 11.50 -24.48
C LYS A 54 1.60 10.11 -23.91
N ILE A 55 2.62 9.46 -23.33
CA ILE A 55 2.51 8.11 -22.75
C ILE A 55 1.55 8.06 -21.55
N PHE A 56 1.41 9.14 -20.78
CA PHE A 56 0.44 9.24 -19.69
C PHE A 56 -1.02 9.20 -20.14
N LYS A 57 -1.27 9.48 -21.42
CA LYS A 57 -2.60 9.43 -22.03
C LYS A 57 -2.79 8.12 -22.79
N GLU A 58 -1.84 7.75 -23.65
CA GLU A 58 -1.98 6.62 -24.57
C GLU A 58 -1.78 5.27 -23.88
N ASP A 59 -0.87 5.19 -22.92
CA ASP A 59 -0.47 3.94 -22.28
C ASP A 59 -0.99 3.81 -20.83
N SER A 60 -1.87 4.73 -20.41
CA SER A 60 -2.47 4.70 -19.09
C SER A 60 -3.18 3.38 -18.82
N GLY A 61 -2.86 2.77 -17.69
CA GLY A 61 -3.37 1.46 -17.26
C GLY A 61 -2.41 0.32 -17.56
N TYR A 62 -1.40 0.52 -18.42
CA TYR A 62 -0.41 -0.47 -18.80
C TYR A 62 1.03 -0.08 -18.43
N PHE A 63 1.23 0.95 -17.61
CA PHE A 63 2.57 1.48 -17.29
C PHE A 63 3.52 0.37 -16.81
N TRP A 64 3.07 -0.53 -15.94
CA TRP A 64 3.96 -1.59 -15.44
C TRP A 64 4.50 -2.53 -16.52
N GLY A 65 3.78 -2.70 -17.64
CA GLY A 65 4.24 -3.45 -18.80
C GLY A 65 5.38 -2.77 -19.57
N LEU A 66 5.53 -1.46 -19.42
CA LEU A 66 6.52 -0.61 -20.09
C LEU A 66 7.70 -0.34 -19.16
N LEU A 67 8.87 -0.91 -19.46
CA LEU A 67 10.05 -0.86 -18.60
C LEU A 67 10.49 0.57 -18.30
N GLU A 68 10.39 1.46 -19.28
CA GLU A 68 10.74 2.87 -19.21
C GLU A 68 9.90 3.65 -18.20
N THR A 69 8.68 3.22 -17.90
CA THR A 69 7.80 3.93 -16.95
C THR A 69 7.95 3.44 -15.51
N ARG A 70 8.52 2.25 -15.30
CA ARG A 70 8.68 1.68 -13.96
C ARG A 70 9.48 2.57 -13.00
N PRO A 71 10.56 3.25 -13.41
CA PRO A 71 11.27 4.19 -12.56
C PRO A 71 10.37 5.30 -12.02
N TYR A 72 9.52 5.89 -12.87
CA TYR A 72 8.52 6.88 -12.47
C TYR A 72 7.50 6.29 -11.49
N MET A 73 6.98 5.09 -11.77
CA MET A 73 6.00 4.43 -10.91
C MET A 73 6.57 4.11 -9.52
N ARG A 74 7.84 3.72 -9.44
CA ARG A 74 8.55 3.53 -8.16
C ARG A 74 8.76 4.86 -7.43
N SER A 75 9.18 5.91 -8.13
CA SER A 75 9.32 7.23 -7.51
C SER A 75 8.01 7.73 -6.92
N ARG A 76 6.90 7.58 -7.68
CA ARG A 76 5.56 7.96 -7.21
C ARG A 76 5.12 7.14 -6.00
N ALA A 77 5.40 5.83 -5.98
CA ALA A 77 5.08 4.97 -4.83
C ALA A 77 5.91 5.31 -3.59
N GLY A 78 7.20 5.62 -3.76
CA GLY A 78 8.05 6.08 -2.65
C GLY A 78 7.57 7.43 -2.09
N LEU A 79 7.23 8.38 -2.97
CA LEU A 79 6.66 9.67 -2.55
C LEU A 79 5.34 9.49 -1.79
N MET A 80 4.44 8.64 -2.30
CA MET A 80 3.18 8.28 -1.65
C MET A 80 3.41 7.77 -0.22
N GLN A 81 4.36 6.86 -0.03
CA GLN A 81 4.69 6.33 1.29
C GLN A 81 5.27 7.40 2.21
N CYS A 82 6.17 8.25 1.71
CA CYS A 82 6.73 9.34 2.52
C CYS A 82 5.67 10.34 2.98
N LEU A 83 4.74 10.70 2.09
CA LEU A 83 3.62 11.60 2.41
C LEU A 83 2.70 10.99 3.47
N TRP A 84 2.44 9.68 3.39
CA TRP A 84 1.66 8.99 4.40
C TRP A 84 2.33 9.06 5.78
N GLU A 85 3.63 8.73 5.87
CA GLU A 85 4.38 8.78 7.13
C GLU A 85 4.50 10.19 7.71
N GLU A 86 4.48 11.23 6.87
CA GLU A 86 4.48 12.63 7.29
C GLU A 86 3.10 13.13 7.76
N GLY A 87 2.04 12.38 7.52
CA GLY A 87 0.66 12.76 7.85
C GLY A 87 -0.08 13.50 6.74
N ASN A 88 0.55 13.67 5.56
CA ASN A 88 -0.05 14.25 4.36
C ASN A 88 -0.93 13.21 3.64
N HIS A 89 -1.92 12.67 4.36
CA HIS A 89 -2.66 11.47 3.96
C HIS A 89 -3.49 11.65 2.69
N ASP A 90 -4.06 12.84 2.46
CA ASP A 90 -4.87 13.11 1.26
C ASP A 90 -4.04 13.08 -0.01
N GLU A 91 -2.85 13.66 0.03
CA GLU A 91 -1.92 13.64 -1.10
C GLU A 91 -1.42 12.23 -1.37
N ALA A 92 -1.10 11.46 -0.31
CA ALA A 92 -0.75 10.04 -0.43
C ALA A 92 -1.88 9.23 -1.11
N ILE A 93 -3.14 9.42 -0.70
CA ILE A 93 -4.29 8.76 -1.35
C ILE A 93 -4.41 9.18 -2.81
N GLY A 94 -4.18 10.45 -3.14
CA GLY A 94 -4.12 10.94 -4.51
C GLY A 94 -3.07 10.19 -5.36
N HIS A 95 -1.87 9.99 -4.81
CA HIS A 95 -0.83 9.21 -5.47
C HIS A 95 -1.19 7.73 -5.62
N ALA A 96 -1.80 7.10 -4.61
CA ALA A 96 -2.27 5.72 -4.68
C ALA A 96 -3.29 5.52 -5.81
N ARG A 97 -4.30 6.41 -5.90
CA ARG A 97 -5.32 6.37 -6.96
C ARG A 97 -4.71 6.55 -8.35
N GLU A 98 -3.75 7.46 -8.48
CA GLU A 98 -3.07 7.67 -9.76
C GLU A 98 -2.19 6.48 -10.16
N LEU A 99 -1.51 5.83 -9.21
CA LEU A 99 -0.78 4.59 -9.49
C LEU A 99 -1.72 3.49 -10.01
N LEU A 100 -2.89 3.31 -9.40
CA LEU A 100 -3.91 2.35 -9.86
C LEU A 100 -4.46 2.72 -11.25
N ARG A 101 -4.65 4.02 -11.53
CA ARG A 101 -5.07 4.49 -12.86
C ARG A 101 -4.03 4.17 -13.94
N LEU A 102 -2.75 4.35 -13.63
CA LEU A 102 -1.63 4.12 -14.55
C LEU A 102 -1.29 2.63 -14.70
N ASN A 103 -1.61 1.81 -13.70
CA ASN A 103 -1.34 0.38 -13.65
C ASN A 103 -2.58 -0.39 -13.16
N LYS A 104 -3.52 -0.65 -14.08
CA LYS A 104 -4.82 -1.28 -13.76
C LYS A 104 -4.67 -2.70 -13.21
N ASN A 105 -3.64 -3.42 -13.67
CA ASN A 105 -3.31 -4.76 -13.17
C ASN A 105 -2.71 -4.74 -11.76
N ASP A 106 -2.47 -3.54 -11.20
CA ASP A 106 -1.94 -3.30 -9.86
C ASP A 106 -0.77 -4.23 -9.49
N ASN A 107 0.20 -4.34 -10.39
CA ASN A 107 1.40 -5.15 -10.17
C ASN A 107 2.23 -4.71 -8.95
N GLN A 108 1.97 -3.53 -8.40
CA GLN A 108 2.65 -2.99 -7.22
C GLN A 108 1.88 -3.26 -5.92
N GLY A 109 0.65 -3.81 -5.98
CA GLY A 109 -0.17 -4.08 -4.79
C GLY A 109 -0.71 -2.81 -4.10
N ILE A 110 -0.84 -1.70 -4.83
CA ILE A 110 -1.32 -0.42 -4.33
C ILE A 110 -2.77 -0.52 -3.84
N ARG A 111 -3.58 -1.46 -4.33
CA ARG A 111 -4.95 -1.66 -3.83
C ARG A 111 -4.98 -1.96 -2.34
N TYR A 112 -4.01 -2.73 -1.83
CA TYR A 112 -3.92 -3.08 -0.42
C TYR A 112 -3.49 -1.88 0.44
N VAL A 113 -2.58 -1.07 -0.10
CA VAL A 113 -2.16 0.19 0.54
C VAL A 113 -3.35 1.15 0.63
N LEU A 114 -4.11 1.30 -0.46
CA LEU A 114 -5.26 2.21 -0.51
C LEU A 114 -6.36 1.81 0.49
N ILE A 115 -6.75 0.54 0.55
CA ILE A 115 -7.78 0.10 1.51
C ILE A 115 -7.31 0.29 2.97
N THR A 116 -6.02 0.04 3.23
CA THR A 116 -5.42 0.26 4.55
C THR A 116 -5.45 1.74 4.93
N TYR A 117 -5.11 2.63 3.99
CA TYR A 117 -5.13 4.07 4.20
C TYR A 117 -6.56 4.57 4.50
N LEU A 118 -7.54 4.15 3.70
CA LEU A 118 -8.93 4.55 3.89
C LEU A 118 -9.50 4.01 5.23
N ALA A 119 -9.16 2.77 5.60
CA ALA A 119 -9.57 2.17 6.86
C ALA A 119 -8.97 2.92 8.07
N CYS A 120 -7.67 3.22 8.05
CA CYS A 120 -6.98 3.99 9.11
C CYS A 120 -7.58 5.40 9.28
N LEU A 121 -7.96 6.06 8.17
CA LEU A 121 -8.63 7.36 8.22
C LEU A 121 -10.10 7.27 8.62
N GLY A 122 -10.70 6.08 8.62
CA GLY A 122 -12.14 5.92 8.87
C GLY A 122 -13.00 6.45 7.72
N ARG A 123 -12.44 6.53 6.51
CA ARG A 123 -13.17 6.92 5.30
C ARG A 123 -13.95 5.74 4.75
N TYR A 124 -14.91 5.27 5.54
CA TYR A 124 -15.61 4.00 5.27
C TYR A 124 -16.43 4.03 3.99
N ASP A 125 -16.99 5.17 3.59
CA ASP A 125 -17.73 5.26 2.33
C ASP A 125 -16.82 5.19 1.10
N ASP A 126 -15.66 5.87 1.13
CA ASP A 126 -14.64 5.74 0.07
C ASP A 126 -14.09 4.31 0.00
N LEU A 127 -13.88 3.68 1.15
CA LEU A 127 -13.43 2.30 1.26
C LEU A 127 -14.45 1.33 0.67
N ASP A 128 -15.72 1.46 1.06
CA ASP A 128 -16.83 0.64 0.57
C ASP A 128 -17.01 0.80 -0.95
N ASN A 129 -16.96 2.04 -1.45
CA ASN A 129 -17.03 2.33 -2.87
C ASN A 129 -15.88 1.67 -3.66
N PHE A 130 -14.65 1.75 -3.15
CA PHE A 130 -13.49 1.12 -3.80
C PHE A 130 -13.56 -0.41 -3.75
N MET A 131 -13.89 -0.99 -2.59
CA MET A 131 -13.96 -2.45 -2.42
C MET A 131 -15.16 -3.10 -3.11
N SER A 132 -16.13 -2.31 -3.55
CA SER A 132 -17.27 -2.78 -4.35
C SER A 132 -16.98 -2.85 -5.85
N SER A 133 -15.76 -2.50 -6.29
CA SER A 133 -15.37 -2.62 -7.69
C SER A 133 -15.36 -4.09 -8.15
N PRO A 134 -15.98 -4.44 -9.29
CA PRO A 134 -15.93 -5.79 -9.86
C PRO A 134 -14.50 -6.27 -10.17
N GLU A 135 -13.56 -5.34 -10.37
CA GLU A 135 -12.15 -5.65 -10.65
C GLU A 135 -11.49 -6.46 -9.53
N TYR A 136 -12.00 -6.35 -8.29
CA TYR A 136 -11.43 -6.97 -7.10
C TYR A 136 -12.39 -7.95 -6.40
N GLU A 137 -13.45 -8.40 -7.08
CA GLU A 137 -14.48 -9.26 -6.49
C GLU A 137 -13.89 -10.57 -5.91
N ASN A 138 -12.86 -11.10 -6.57
CA ASN A 138 -12.21 -12.37 -6.21
C ASN A 138 -10.93 -12.21 -5.39
N ASP A 139 -10.66 -11.03 -4.82
CA ASP A 139 -9.46 -10.83 -4.01
C ASP A 139 -9.61 -11.55 -2.65
N GLY A 140 -8.80 -12.60 -2.48
CA GLY A 140 -8.83 -13.52 -1.35
C GLY A 140 -7.70 -13.32 -0.33
N MET A 141 -6.91 -12.25 -0.46
CA MET A 141 -5.80 -12.00 0.47
C MET A 141 -6.31 -11.50 1.83
N ALA A 142 -5.54 -11.73 2.88
CA ALA A 142 -5.89 -11.29 4.23
C ALA A 142 -6.17 -9.79 4.30
N GLU A 143 -5.34 -8.96 3.65
CA GLU A 143 -5.53 -7.51 3.51
C GLU A 143 -6.93 -7.15 3.03
N TRP A 144 -7.45 -7.86 2.03
CA TRP A 144 -8.78 -7.57 1.48
C TRP A 144 -9.88 -8.07 2.42
N LEU A 145 -9.82 -9.34 2.81
CA LEU A 145 -10.90 -10.00 3.54
C LEU A 145 -11.10 -9.44 4.95
N TYR A 146 -10.01 -9.22 5.69
CA TYR A 146 -10.12 -8.67 7.05
C TYR A 146 -10.48 -7.18 7.06
N THR A 147 -9.99 -6.41 6.08
CA THR A 147 -10.40 -5.00 5.94
C THR A 147 -11.88 -4.89 5.58
N LYS A 148 -12.39 -5.80 4.73
CA LYS A 148 -13.83 -5.90 4.45
C LYS A 148 -14.61 -6.25 5.71
N ALA A 149 -14.15 -7.21 6.51
CA ALA A 149 -14.80 -7.56 7.78
C ALA A 149 -14.87 -6.36 8.74
N LEU A 150 -13.77 -5.63 8.89
CA LEU A 150 -13.69 -4.40 9.70
C LEU A 150 -14.66 -3.32 9.18
N LEU A 151 -14.70 -3.08 7.86
CA LEU A 151 -15.62 -2.12 7.23
C LEU A 151 -17.08 -2.47 7.55
N TYR A 152 -17.47 -3.73 7.40
CA TYR A 152 -18.82 -4.19 7.68
C TYR A 152 -19.22 -3.99 9.14
N PHE A 153 -18.32 -4.33 10.07
CA PHE A 153 -18.52 -4.09 11.49
C PHE A 153 -18.60 -2.60 11.80
N ALA A 154 -17.72 -1.78 11.22
CA ALA A 154 -17.72 -0.33 11.44
C ALA A 154 -19.03 0.33 10.97
N LYS A 155 -19.61 -0.12 9.84
CA LYS A 155 -20.84 0.45 9.29
C LYS A 155 -22.12 -0.07 9.94
N THR A 156 -22.12 -1.32 10.40
CA THR A 156 -23.37 -2.00 10.80
C THR A 156 -23.35 -2.62 12.21
N GLY A 157 -22.20 -2.63 12.87
CA GLY A 157 -21.98 -3.35 14.12
C GLY A 157 -21.97 -4.86 13.92
N ASP A 158 -22.24 -5.58 15.00
CA ASP A 158 -22.23 -7.04 15.02
C ASP A 158 -23.51 -7.65 14.40
N THR A 159 -23.56 -7.68 13.07
CA THR A 159 -24.66 -8.27 12.31
C THR A 159 -24.30 -9.65 11.77
N SER A 160 -25.31 -10.46 11.40
CA SER A 160 -25.10 -11.74 10.72
C SER A 160 -24.25 -11.59 9.45
N LYS A 161 -24.41 -10.48 8.72
CA LYS A 161 -23.62 -10.15 7.54
C LYS A 161 -22.16 -9.87 7.90
N ALA A 162 -21.89 -9.04 8.92
CA ALA A 162 -20.52 -8.78 9.38
C ALA A 162 -19.82 -10.05 9.88
N ARG A 163 -20.51 -10.87 10.70
CA ARG A 163 -20.00 -12.17 11.16
C ARG A 163 -19.70 -13.13 10.02
N LYS A 164 -20.55 -13.16 8.98
CA LYS A 164 -20.33 -14.00 7.80
C LYS A 164 -19.05 -13.59 7.05
N VAL A 165 -18.86 -12.30 6.81
CA VAL A 165 -17.64 -11.77 6.16
C VAL A 165 -16.40 -12.09 7.00
N LEU A 166 -16.46 -11.90 8.32
CA LEU A 166 -15.35 -12.26 9.22
C LEU A 166 -15.07 -13.78 9.21
N SER A 167 -16.11 -14.62 9.21
CA SER A 167 -15.96 -16.07 9.13
C SER A 167 -15.23 -16.51 7.86
N ASP A 168 -15.49 -15.86 6.73
CA ASP A 168 -14.81 -16.15 5.48
C ASP A 168 -13.33 -15.68 5.51
N ALA A 169 -13.04 -14.54 6.15
CA ALA A 169 -11.67 -14.09 6.40
C ALA A 169 -10.88 -15.05 7.32
N LEU A 170 -11.52 -15.54 8.40
CA LEU A 170 -10.94 -16.51 9.34
C LEU A 170 -10.60 -17.85 8.68
N LYS A 171 -11.44 -18.31 7.74
CA LYS A 171 -11.17 -19.54 6.97
C LYS A 171 -9.96 -19.39 6.06
N MET A 172 -9.79 -18.22 5.44
CA MET A 172 -8.68 -17.96 4.53
C MET A 172 -7.35 -17.78 5.29
N ASN A 173 -7.36 -17.05 6.40
CA ASN A 173 -6.17 -16.92 7.23
C ASN A 173 -6.52 -16.87 8.72
N ARG A 174 -6.41 -18.02 9.39
CA ARG A 174 -6.70 -18.17 10.83
C ARG A 174 -5.66 -17.57 11.77
N HIS A 175 -4.53 -17.10 11.25
CA HIS A 175 -3.41 -16.60 12.05
C HIS A 175 -3.58 -15.12 12.43
N VAL A 176 -4.27 -14.34 11.59
CA VAL A 176 -4.48 -12.89 11.75
C VAL A 176 -4.96 -12.48 13.15
N PRO A 177 -5.99 -13.11 13.76
CA PRO A 177 -6.52 -12.64 15.04
C PRO A 177 -5.47 -12.62 16.15
N LYS A 178 -4.53 -13.57 16.17
CA LYS A 178 -3.49 -13.63 17.21
C LYS A 178 -2.57 -12.41 17.19
N TYR A 179 -2.33 -11.82 16.01
CA TYR A 179 -1.50 -10.63 15.88
C TYR A 179 -2.29 -9.34 16.14
N LEU A 180 -3.52 -9.24 15.63
CA LEU A 180 -4.39 -8.09 15.90
C LEU A 180 -4.73 -7.95 17.39
N LEU A 181 -4.93 -9.06 18.09
CA LEU A 181 -5.25 -9.09 19.53
C LEU A 181 -4.01 -9.00 20.43
N GLY A 182 -2.80 -8.89 19.85
CA GLY A 182 -1.56 -8.76 20.61
C GLY A 182 -1.07 -10.03 21.32
N GLU A 183 -1.65 -11.20 21.02
CA GLU A 183 -1.21 -12.49 21.57
C GLU A 183 0.13 -12.95 20.97
N LYS A 184 0.38 -12.58 19.72
CA LYS A 184 1.66 -12.73 19.04
C LYS A 184 2.21 -11.37 18.64
N LYS A 185 3.52 -11.20 18.79
CA LYS A 185 4.23 -9.98 18.39
C LYS A 185 4.45 -9.98 16.88
N VAL A 186 4.12 -8.86 16.24
CA VAL A 186 4.51 -8.59 14.86
C VAL A 186 6.04 -8.49 14.78
N PRO A 187 6.71 -9.21 13.85
CA PRO A 187 8.14 -9.08 13.62
C PRO A 187 8.56 -7.64 13.28
N ARG A 188 9.76 -7.23 13.70
CA ARG A 188 10.30 -5.91 13.34
C ARG A 188 10.67 -5.80 11.85
N LEU A 189 11.06 -6.92 11.25
CA LEU A 189 11.37 -7.03 9.84
C LEU A 189 10.28 -7.88 9.20
N LEU A 190 9.55 -7.28 8.26
CA LEU A 190 8.56 -7.98 7.45
C LEU A 190 9.28 -8.63 6.24
N PRO A 191 8.77 -9.76 5.75
CA PRO A 191 9.34 -10.45 4.60
C PRO A 191 9.03 -9.71 3.30
N ASP A 192 9.87 -9.90 2.29
CA ASP A 192 9.66 -9.37 0.94
C ASP A 192 8.55 -10.10 0.18
N SER A 193 8.20 -11.30 0.62
CA SER A 193 7.15 -12.15 0.04
C SER A 193 6.33 -12.82 1.13
N ILE A 194 5.07 -13.08 0.83
CA ILE A 194 4.13 -13.74 1.75
C ILE A 194 3.59 -15.04 1.15
N THR A 195 3.17 -15.94 2.04
CA THR A 195 2.44 -17.15 1.71
C THR A 195 0.95 -16.88 1.90
N VAL A 196 0.15 -17.11 0.86
CA VAL A 196 -1.32 -16.94 0.93
C VAL A 196 -1.90 -17.88 2.00
N GLY A 197 -2.64 -17.34 2.95
CA GLY A 197 -3.18 -18.06 4.12
C GLY A 197 -2.13 -18.38 5.20
N GLY A 198 -0.88 -17.97 4.99
CA GLY A 198 0.25 -18.24 5.87
C GLY A 198 0.28 -17.33 7.09
N GLU A 199 1.10 -17.71 8.06
CA GLU A 199 1.35 -16.90 9.25
C GLU A 199 2.11 -15.59 8.93
N ASP A 200 2.86 -15.57 7.83
CA ASP A 200 3.56 -14.40 7.29
C ASP A 200 2.64 -13.33 6.74
N GLU A 201 1.66 -13.72 5.92
CA GLU A 201 0.58 -12.83 5.51
C GLU A 201 -0.14 -12.22 6.72
N ALA A 202 -0.38 -13.02 7.76
CA ALA A 202 -1.12 -12.59 8.93
C ALA A 202 -0.43 -11.46 9.73
N TYR A 203 0.87 -11.58 9.99
CA TYR A 203 1.58 -10.52 10.71
C TYR A 203 1.86 -9.31 9.82
N CYS A 204 1.97 -9.47 8.50
CA CYS A 204 2.05 -8.35 7.56
C CYS A 204 0.76 -7.52 7.60
N TYR A 205 -0.39 -8.18 7.53
CA TYR A 205 -1.68 -7.51 7.66
C TYR A 205 -1.81 -6.75 8.97
N ALA A 206 -1.49 -7.40 10.10
CA ALA A 206 -1.56 -6.78 11.41
C ALA A 206 -0.62 -5.56 11.53
N ALA A 207 0.58 -5.63 10.95
CA ALA A 207 1.54 -4.51 10.94
C ALA A 207 0.95 -3.24 10.32
N GLY A 208 0.22 -3.38 9.20
CA GLY A 208 -0.39 -2.25 8.49
C GLY A 208 -1.75 -1.81 9.05
N ASN A 209 -2.53 -2.74 9.62
CA ASN A 209 -3.96 -2.50 9.87
C ASN A 209 -4.37 -2.46 11.34
N ILE A 210 -3.50 -2.77 12.30
CA ILE A 210 -3.90 -2.78 13.73
C ILE A 210 -4.52 -1.45 14.18
N ARG A 211 -3.98 -0.31 13.72
CA ARG A 211 -4.52 1.03 14.01
C ARG A 211 -5.94 1.22 13.50
N ALA A 212 -6.29 0.63 12.36
CA ALA A 212 -7.65 0.69 11.82
C ALA A 212 -8.62 -0.09 12.71
N TRP A 213 -8.21 -1.25 13.22
CA TRP A 213 -9.01 -2.05 14.16
C TRP A 213 -9.17 -1.37 15.52
N GLU A 214 -8.09 -0.81 16.09
CA GLU A 214 -8.13 -0.09 17.36
C GLU A 214 -9.04 1.15 17.32
N LYS A 215 -9.12 1.81 16.15
CA LYS A 215 -9.96 2.99 15.95
C LYS A 215 -11.45 2.68 16.01
N VAL A 216 -11.87 1.48 15.63
CA VAL A 216 -13.28 1.08 15.64
C VAL A 216 -13.63 0.51 17.02
N THR A 217 -14.41 1.27 17.78
CA THR A 217 -14.85 0.86 19.13
C THR A 217 -15.50 -0.52 19.11
N GLY A 218 -14.95 -1.44 19.90
CA GLY A 218 -15.46 -2.81 20.03
C GLY A 218 -14.98 -3.79 18.96
N ALA A 219 -14.27 -3.37 17.91
CA ALA A 219 -13.88 -4.28 16.81
C ALA A 219 -12.92 -5.40 17.25
N LEU A 220 -11.94 -5.09 18.11
CA LEU A 220 -11.04 -6.12 18.66
C LEU A 220 -11.76 -7.07 19.63
N ALA A 221 -12.68 -6.56 20.46
CA ALA A 221 -13.49 -7.41 21.34
C ALA A 221 -14.39 -8.34 20.52
N TRP A 222 -15.04 -7.80 19.49
CA TRP A 222 -15.83 -8.57 18.53
C TRP A 222 -14.99 -9.64 17.83
N LEU A 223 -13.79 -9.30 17.35
CA LEU A 223 -12.87 -10.28 16.76
C LEU A 223 -12.51 -11.42 17.72
N TYR A 224 -12.29 -11.09 19.00
CA TYR A 224 -12.01 -12.08 20.03
C TYR A 224 -13.19 -13.05 20.25
N GLU A 225 -14.42 -12.55 20.18
CA GLU A 225 -15.64 -13.36 20.36
C GLU A 225 -15.96 -14.28 19.16
N GLN A 226 -15.54 -13.90 17.95
CA GLN A 226 -15.91 -14.60 16.71
C GLN A 226 -14.86 -15.60 16.17
N ARG A 227 -13.64 -15.62 16.72
CA ARG A 227 -12.50 -16.39 16.18
C ARG A 227 -12.44 -17.86 16.60
#